data_AF-A0A261WG17-F1
#
_entry.id   AF-A0A261WG17-F1
#
_cell.length_a   1.000
_cell.length_b   1.000
_cell.length_c   1.000
_cell.angle_alpha   90.00
_cell.angle_beta   90.00
_cell.angle_gamma   90.00
#
_symmetry.space_group_name_H-M   'P 1'
#
loop_
_entity.id
_entity.type
_entity.pdbx_description
1 polymer ?
#
loop_
_entity_poly.entity_id
_entity_poly.type
_entity_poly.pdbx_seq_one_letter_code
_entity_poly.pdbx_strand_id
1 'polypeptide(L)'
;MLEQYVKKILTSRVYDVAVETPLHGARQLSERLGNQVLLKREDLQPVFSFKIRGAYNKLAQLTAEEAARGVVTASAGNHAQGLALAAKELGILATIVMP
;
A
#
# COMPACT_ATOMS: atom_id res chain seq x y z
N MET A 1 -6.18 22.30 -5.07
CA MET A 1 -5.25 21.16 -5.29
C MET A 1 -5.13 20.28 -4.04
N LEU A 2 -4.83 20.85 -2.86
CA LEU A 2 -4.76 20.10 -1.59
C LEU A 2 -6.10 19.45 -1.20
N GLU A 3 -7.19 20.22 -1.24
CA GLU A 3 -8.55 19.75 -0.89
C GLU A 3 -8.97 18.50 -1.70
N GLN A 4 -8.62 18.46 -2.99
CA GLN A 4 -8.92 17.33 -3.86
C GLN A 4 -8.20 16.05 -3.40
N TYR A 5 -6.92 16.16 -3.01
CA TYR A 5 -6.14 15.02 -2.53
C TYR A 5 -6.60 14.57 -1.14
N VAL A 6 -6.92 15.51 -0.24
CA VAL A 6 -7.49 15.19 1.08
C VAL A 6 -8.76 14.37 0.90
N LYS A 7 -9.68 14.80 0.01
CA LYS A 7 -10.89 14.03 -0.29
C LYS A 7 -10.56 12.62 -0.79
N LYS A 8 -9.64 12.48 -1.74
CA LYS A 8 -9.22 11.17 -2.27
C LYS A 8 -8.60 10.25 -1.21
N ILE A 9 -7.84 10.80 -0.27
CA ILE A 9 -7.24 10.05 0.83
C ILE A 9 -8.32 9.57 1.80
N LEU A 10 -9.23 10.46 2.20
CA LEU A 10 -10.31 10.13 3.15
C LEU A 10 -11.30 9.12 2.60
N THR A 11 -11.54 9.09 1.29
CA THR A 11 -12.44 8.12 0.64
C THR A 11 -11.71 6.87 0.13
N SER A 12 -10.43 6.71 0.44
CA SER A 12 -9.64 5.58 -0.03
C SER A 12 -10.03 4.29 0.71
N ARG A 13 -10.13 3.19 -0.03
CA ARG A 13 -10.50 1.86 0.51
C ARG A 13 -9.29 1.03 0.97
N VAL A 14 -8.20 1.68 1.39
CA VAL A 14 -6.93 0.99 1.71
C VAL A 14 -7.06 -0.06 2.82
N TYR A 15 -8.01 0.11 3.75
CA TYR A 15 -8.17 -0.74 4.91
C TYR A 15 -8.91 -2.05 4.64
N ASP A 16 -9.39 -2.26 3.41
CA ASP A 16 -9.88 -3.58 3.00
C ASP A 16 -8.74 -4.62 3.01
N VAL A 17 -7.48 -4.18 2.85
CA VAL A 17 -6.30 -5.06 2.81
C VAL A 17 -5.13 -4.60 3.67
N ALA A 18 -5.07 -3.32 4.05
CA ALA A 18 -4.02 -2.77 4.89
C ALA A 18 -4.50 -2.62 6.33
N VAL A 19 -3.57 -2.65 7.29
CA VAL A 19 -3.85 -2.33 8.69
C VAL A 19 -3.37 -0.92 9.04
N GLU A 20 -3.93 -0.34 10.10
CA GLU A 20 -3.30 0.82 10.74
C GLU A 20 -2.07 0.36 11.51
N THR A 21 -0.89 0.65 10.97
CA THR A 21 0.37 0.21 11.56
C THR A 21 0.75 1.07 12.76
N PRO A 22 1.46 0.53 13.74
CA PRO A 22 1.80 1.29 14.92
C PRO A 22 2.86 2.38 14.63
N LEU A 23 2.85 3.41 15.47
CA LEU A 23 3.87 4.45 15.54
C LEU A 23 4.69 4.23 16.82
N HIS A 24 5.84 3.57 16.72
CA HIS A 24 6.65 3.20 17.88
C HIS A 24 7.72 4.23 18.19
N GLY A 25 7.94 4.51 19.48
CA GLY A 25 9.09 5.31 19.92
C GLY A 25 10.40 4.55 19.74
N ALA A 26 11.38 5.19 19.10
CA ALA A 26 12.74 4.68 18.97
C ALA A 26 13.61 5.24 20.11
N ARG A 27 13.51 4.66 21.31
CA ARG A 27 14.13 5.19 22.53
C ARG A 27 15.63 5.49 22.38
N GLN A 28 16.43 4.51 21.99
CA GLN A 28 17.89 4.67 21.87
C GLN A 28 18.27 5.74 20.84
N LEU A 29 17.55 5.81 19.72
CA LEU A 29 17.77 6.81 18.69
C LEU A 29 17.36 8.21 19.16
N SER A 30 16.29 8.28 19.95
CA SER A 30 15.80 9.53 20.54
C SER A 30 16.81 10.09 21.54
N GLU A 31 17.31 9.24 22.44
CA GLU A 31 18.36 9.60 23.40
C GLU A 31 19.64 10.05 22.68
N ARG A 32 20.09 9.31 21.66
CA ARG A 32 21.30 9.64 20.90
C ARG A 32 21.21 10.97 20.16
N LEU A 33 20.03 11.33 19.65
CA LEU A 33 19.82 12.54 18.85
C LEU A 33 19.28 13.72 19.65
N GLY A 34 18.96 13.53 20.95
CA GLY A 34 18.32 14.56 21.77
C GLY A 34 16.95 15.00 21.22
N ASN A 35 16.23 14.13 20.53
CA ASN A 35 14.97 14.46 19.83
C ASN A 35 13.97 13.30 19.94
N GLN A 36 12.66 13.55 19.86
CA GLN A 36 11.67 12.47 19.81
C GLN A 36 11.65 11.81 18.43
N VAL A 37 12.13 10.56 18.34
CA VAL A 37 12.11 9.79 17.10
C VAL A 37 11.05 8.70 17.17
N LEU A 38 10.13 8.73 16.21
CA LEU A 38 9.05 7.77 16.07
C LEU A 38 9.19 7.00 14.74
N LEU A 39 8.84 5.72 14.75
CA LEU A 39 8.89 4.82 13.59
C LEU A 39 7.48 4.39 13.22
N LYS A 40 7.00 4.80 12.05
CA LYS A 40 5.76 4.28 11.47
C LYS A 40 6.03 2.91 10.83
N ARG A 41 5.53 1.84 11.44
CA ARG A 41 5.91 0.46 11.14
C ARG A 41 5.16 -0.14 9.95
N GLU A 42 5.32 0.46 8.77
CA GLU A 42 4.72 -0.05 7.52
C GLU A 42 5.30 -1.40 7.06
N ASP A 43 6.39 -1.84 7.67
CA ASP A 43 6.93 -3.20 7.55
C ASP A 43 6.01 -4.28 8.16
N LEU A 44 5.05 -3.91 8.99
CA LEU A 44 4.07 -4.83 9.60
C LEU A 44 2.81 -5.04 8.76
N GLN A 45 2.75 -4.50 7.54
CA GLN A 45 1.67 -4.81 6.60
C GLN A 45 1.73 -6.30 6.18
N PRO A 46 0.61 -6.89 5.70
CA PRO A 46 0.58 -8.28 5.23
C PRO A 46 1.61 -8.64 4.14
N VAL A 47 2.10 -7.63 3.40
CA VAL A 47 3.15 -7.76 2.36
C VAL A 47 4.44 -7.04 2.75
N PHE A 48 4.67 -6.87 4.04
CA PHE A 48 5.88 -6.32 4.64
C PHE A 48 6.28 -4.92 4.16
N SER A 49 5.35 -4.16 3.56
CA SER A 49 5.59 -2.80 3.10
C SER A 49 4.29 -2.03 2.84
N PHE A 50 4.40 -0.71 2.77
CA PHE A 50 3.29 0.20 2.47
C PHE A 50 2.70 0.07 1.06
N LYS A 51 3.36 -0.65 0.14
CA LYS A 51 3.00 -0.68 -1.29
C LYS A 51 1.61 -1.25 -1.55
N ILE A 52 1.08 -2.06 -0.64
CA ILE A 52 -0.28 -2.60 -0.68
C ILE A 52 -1.35 -1.50 -0.72
N ARG A 53 -1.14 -0.40 0.01
CA ARG A 53 -2.13 0.69 0.12
C ARG A 53 -2.40 1.31 -1.25
N GLY A 54 -1.33 1.76 -1.92
CA GLY A 54 -1.43 2.40 -3.22
C GLY A 54 -1.91 1.46 -4.32
N ALA A 55 -1.41 0.22 -4.32
CA ALA A 55 -1.81 -0.79 -5.29
C ALA A 55 -3.32 -1.09 -5.18
N TYR A 56 -3.80 -1.40 -3.98
CA TYR A 56 -5.22 -1.66 -3.76
C TYR A 56 -6.11 -0.47 -4.09
N ASN A 57 -5.75 0.73 -3.64
CA ASN A 57 -6.53 1.92 -3.94
C ASN A 57 -6.65 2.19 -5.45
N LYS A 58 -5.60 1.91 -6.24
CA LYS A 58 -5.66 2.07 -7.69
C LYS A 58 -6.53 0.99 -8.34
N LEU A 59 -6.37 -0.27 -7.95
CA LEU A 59 -7.15 -1.39 -8.51
C LEU A 59 -8.63 -1.28 -8.15
N ALA A 60 -8.97 -0.87 -6.92
CA ALA A 60 -10.34 -0.68 -6.46
C ALA A 60 -11.09 0.47 -7.16
N GLN A 61 -10.39 1.31 -7.92
CA GLN A 61 -10.97 2.41 -8.72
C GLN A 61 -11.10 2.05 -10.20
N LEU A 62 -10.66 0.86 -10.62
CA LEU A 62 -10.84 0.41 -11.99
C LEU A 62 -12.33 0.23 -12.28
N THR A 63 -12.73 0.60 -13.48
CA THR A 63 -14.05 0.24 -14.01
C THR A 63 -14.13 -1.28 -14.19
N ALA A 64 -15.34 -1.82 -14.25
CA ALA A 64 -15.54 -3.25 -14.50
C ALA A 64 -14.90 -3.71 -15.82
N GLU A 65 -14.92 -2.85 -16.85
CA GLU A 65 -14.27 -3.12 -18.14
C GLU A 65 -12.74 -3.19 -18.02
N GLU A 66 -12.13 -2.23 -17.31
CA GLU A 66 -10.68 -2.26 -17.08
C GLU A 66 -10.27 -3.46 -16.22
N ALA A 67 -11.02 -3.76 -15.16
CA ALA A 67 -10.76 -4.90 -14.28
C ALA A 67 -10.87 -6.24 -15.03
N ALA A 68 -11.84 -6.39 -15.93
CA ALA A 68 -12.03 -7.59 -16.75
C ALA A 68 -10.86 -7.87 -17.71
N ARG A 69 -10.13 -6.84 -18.14
CA ARG A 69 -8.92 -6.98 -18.97
C ARG A 69 -7.70 -7.45 -18.17
N GLY A 70 -7.78 -7.41 -16.84
CA GLY A 70 -6.65 -7.67 -15.95
C GLY A 70 -5.67 -6.50 -15.87
N VAL A 71 -4.64 -6.67 -15.03
CA VAL A 71 -3.60 -5.67 -14.80
C VAL A 71 -2.21 -6.26 -15.00
N VAL A 72 -1.24 -5.41 -15.35
CA VAL A 72 0.16 -5.79 -15.48
C VAL A 72 1.05 -4.81 -14.71
N THR A 73 2.10 -5.33 -14.09
CA THR A 73 3.19 -4.50 -13.52
C THR A 73 4.52 -5.20 -13.71
N ALA A 74 5.60 -4.44 -13.85
CA ALA A 74 6.96 -4.95 -13.88
C ALA A 74 7.64 -4.67 -12.54
N SER A 75 7.80 -5.71 -11.73
CA SER A 75 8.43 -5.63 -10.41
C SER A 75 8.75 -7.03 -9.89
N ALA A 76 9.90 -7.21 -9.24
CA ALA A 76 10.27 -8.46 -8.58
C ALA A 76 10.31 -8.34 -7.05
N GLY A 77 9.60 -7.35 -6.47
CA GLY A 77 9.70 -7.05 -5.03
C GLY A 77 8.41 -6.51 -4.40
N ASN A 78 8.53 -5.59 -3.43
CA ASN A 78 7.43 -5.09 -2.61
C ASN A 78 6.17 -4.66 -3.39
N HIS A 79 6.34 -4.02 -4.55
CA HIS A 79 5.19 -3.61 -5.36
C HIS A 79 4.48 -4.79 -6.02
N ALA A 80 5.23 -5.79 -6.50
CA ALA A 80 4.64 -7.03 -7.01
C ALA A 80 3.80 -7.74 -5.95
N GLN A 81 4.30 -7.87 -4.72
CA GLN A 81 3.54 -8.48 -3.62
C GLN A 81 2.28 -7.68 -3.30
N GLY A 82 2.39 -6.36 -3.18
CA GLY A 82 1.24 -5.49 -2.90
C GLY A 82 0.18 -5.52 -4.00
N LEU A 83 0.58 -5.52 -5.28
CA LEU A 83 -0.34 -5.59 -6.41
C LEU A 83 -0.96 -6.98 -6.55
N ALA A 84 -0.18 -8.05 -6.37
CA ALA A 84 -0.69 -9.42 -6.44
C ALA A 84 -1.74 -9.68 -5.35
N LEU A 85 -1.49 -9.24 -4.10
CA LEU A 85 -2.48 -9.36 -3.03
C LEU A 85 -3.74 -8.53 -3.33
N ALA A 86 -3.58 -7.28 -3.75
CA ALA A 86 -4.72 -6.44 -4.10
C ALA A 86 -5.58 -7.01 -5.23
N ALA A 87 -4.94 -7.56 -6.27
CA ALA A 87 -5.63 -8.17 -7.39
C ALA A 87 -6.39 -9.44 -6.97
N LYS A 88 -5.78 -10.26 -6.09
CA LYS A 88 -6.44 -11.44 -5.50
C LYS A 88 -7.71 -11.06 -4.75
N GLU A 89 -7.64 -10.06 -3.87
CA GLU A 89 -8.80 -9.62 -3.06
C GLU A 89 -9.93 -9.02 -3.90
N LEU A 90 -9.60 -8.40 -5.04
CA LEU A 90 -10.58 -7.82 -5.95
C LEU A 90 -11.03 -8.77 -7.08
N GLY A 91 -10.50 -10.00 -7.13
CA GLY A 91 -10.81 -10.97 -8.19
C GLY A 91 -10.31 -10.55 -9.58
N ILE A 92 -9.23 -9.76 -9.65
CA ILE A 92 -8.65 -9.24 -10.89
C ILE A 92 -7.45 -10.10 -11.29
N LEU A 93 -7.34 -10.48 -12.57
CA LEU A 93 -6.16 -11.16 -13.08
C LEU A 93 -4.96 -10.21 -13.08
N ALA A 94 -3.85 -10.60 -12.46
CA ALA A 94 -2.63 -9.80 -12.41
C ALA A 94 -1.44 -10.54 -13.03
N THR A 95 -0.78 -9.89 -14.00
CA THR A 95 0.48 -10.33 -14.58
C THR A 95 1.63 -9.56 -13.95
N ILE A 96 2.52 -10.27 -13.26
CA ILE A 96 3.75 -9.71 -12.71
C ILE A 96 4.92 -10.10 -13.62
N VAL A 97 5.54 -9.11 -14.26
CA VAL A 97 6.72 -9.33 -15.09
C VAL A 97 7.98 -9.19 -14.22
N MET A 98 8.81 -10.22 -14.23
CA MET A 98 10.09 -10.29 -13.52
C MET A 98 11.22 -10.66 -14.51
N PRO A 99 12.49 -10.28 -14.24
CA PRO A 99 13.65 -10.80 -14.95
C PRO A 99 13.86 -12.31 -14.78
#